data_AF-A0A960HU20-F1
#
_entry.id   AF-A0A960HU20-F1
#
_cell.length_a   1.000
_cell.length_b   1.000
_cell.length_c   1.000
_cell.angle_alpha   90.00
_cell.angle_beta   90.00
_cell.angle_gamma   90.00
#
_symmetry.space_group_name_H-M   'P 1'
#
loop_
_entity.id
_entity.type
_entity.pdbx_description
1 polymer ?
#
loop_
_entity_poly.entity_id
_entity_poly.type
_entity_poly.pdbx_seq_one_letter_code
_entity_poly.pdbx_strand_id
1 'polypeptide(L)'
;LQDATPRLFVCAPNAQSAMAMVARESGVPGLLSLDASGRGSLTDALAAQAVNDGIVEVAADDLAAILYTSGTTGRSKGAMLSHANLASNAQVLYDTWHWRPDDVLLHALPIFHVHGLFVALHCALLGGSRVIFMPRFDADGVIDRLGEATVMMGVPTFYTRLLDNPRFTRDTCANMRLFISGSAPLLADTHRAFEARTGHRILERYGMT
;
A
#
# COMPACT_ATOMS: atom_id res chain seq x y z
N LEU A 1 8.87 17.01 -8.87
CA LEU A 1 9.64 16.49 -10.03
C LEU A 1 10.98 17.18 -10.17
N GLN A 2 11.07 18.51 -10.03
CA GLN A 2 12.36 19.23 -10.04
C GLN A 2 13.28 18.85 -8.85
N ASP A 3 12.70 18.36 -7.77
CA ASP A 3 13.34 17.98 -6.50
C ASP A 3 13.67 16.49 -6.38
N ALA A 4 13.18 15.65 -7.31
CA ALA A 4 13.50 14.21 -7.37
C ALA A 4 14.31 13.82 -8.61
N THR A 5 14.45 14.74 -9.58
CA THR A 5 15.21 14.53 -10.83
C THR A 5 14.96 13.16 -11.50
N PRO A 6 13.69 12.74 -11.70
CA PRO A 6 13.42 11.39 -12.15
C PRO A 6 13.92 11.17 -13.58
N ARG A 7 14.36 9.95 -13.86
CA ARG A 7 14.76 9.52 -15.22
C ARG A 7 13.57 9.00 -16.03
N LEU A 8 12.52 8.57 -15.36
CA LEU A 8 11.32 8.00 -15.96
C LEU A 8 10.07 8.47 -15.24
N PHE A 9 9.09 8.97 -15.99
CA PHE A 9 7.74 9.22 -15.54
C PHE A 9 6.86 8.07 -16.05
N VAL A 10 6.18 7.36 -15.13
CA VAL A 10 5.13 6.39 -15.50
C VAL A 10 3.75 6.95 -15.14
N CYS A 11 2.81 6.90 -16.08
CA CYS A 11 1.43 7.37 -15.88
C CYS A 11 0.40 6.39 -16.46
N ALA A 12 -0.88 6.61 -16.19
CA ALA A 12 -1.93 5.84 -16.86
C ALA A 12 -1.98 6.18 -18.36
N PRO A 13 -2.28 5.23 -19.27
CA PRO A 13 -2.29 5.49 -20.71
C PRO A 13 -3.18 6.65 -21.15
N ASN A 14 -4.35 6.81 -20.51
CA ASN A 14 -5.27 7.91 -20.79
C ASN A 14 -4.77 9.29 -20.31
N ALA A 15 -3.79 9.33 -19.39
CA ALA A 15 -3.18 10.56 -18.90
C ALA A 15 -1.91 10.94 -19.67
N GLN A 16 -1.40 10.07 -20.56
CA GLN A 16 -0.09 10.22 -21.17
C GLN A 16 0.06 11.53 -21.95
N SER A 17 -0.95 11.92 -22.73
CA SER A 17 -0.94 13.20 -23.45
C SER A 17 -0.87 14.42 -22.52
N ALA A 18 -1.62 14.38 -21.41
CA ALA A 18 -1.60 15.46 -20.42
C ALA A 18 -0.26 15.51 -19.66
N MET A 19 0.32 14.35 -19.34
CA MET A 19 1.58 14.24 -18.62
C MET A 19 2.81 14.52 -19.49
N ALA A 20 2.69 14.49 -20.82
CA ALA A 20 3.78 14.83 -21.74
C ALA A 20 4.31 16.26 -21.52
N MET A 21 3.41 17.22 -21.29
CA MET A 21 3.79 18.60 -20.99
C MET A 21 4.53 18.68 -19.65
N VAL A 22 3.98 18.04 -18.61
CA VAL A 22 4.57 18.02 -17.25
C VAL A 22 5.97 17.37 -17.26
N ALA A 23 6.13 16.24 -17.96
CA ALA A 23 7.42 15.56 -18.10
C ALA A 23 8.45 16.44 -18.80
N ARG A 24 8.07 17.10 -19.91
CA ARG A 24 8.94 18.01 -20.66
C ARG A 24 9.36 19.23 -19.84
N GLU A 25 8.41 19.90 -19.18
CA GLU A 25 8.68 21.08 -18.35
C GLU A 25 9.50 20.74 -17.09
N SER A 26 9.38 19.51 -16.60
CA SER A 26 10.16 19.03 -15.46
C SER A 26 11.50 18.40 -15.87
N GLY A 27 11.84 18.38 -17.16
CA GLY A 27 13.10 17.82 -17.67
C GLY A 27 13.23 16.30 -17.53
N VAL A 28 12.12 15.57 -17.45
CA VAL A 28 12.12 14.10 -17.33
C VAL A 28 12.35 13.48 -18.71
N PRO A 29 13.41 12.67 -18.92
CA PRO A 29 13.78 12.21 -20.26
C PRO A 29 12.88 11.09 -20.80
N GLY A 30 12.25 10.30 -19.93
CA GLY A 30 11.34 9.22 -20.33
C GLY A 30 9.92 9.43 -19.81
N LEU A 31 8.93 9.19 -20.67
CA LEU A 31 7.53 9.08 -20.30
C LEU A 31 6.97 7.76 -20.84
N LEU A 32 6.54 6.88 -19.94
CA LEU A 32 5.91 5.61 -20.27
C LEU A 32 4.53 5.50 -19.60
N SER A 33 3.78 4.49 -20.02
CA SER A 33 2.43 4.22 -19.53
C SER A 33 2.27 2.81 -19.01
N LEU A 34 1.47 2.68 -17.97
CA LEU A 34 1.10 1.41 -17.35
C LEU A 34 -0.35 1.50 -16.83
N ASP A 35 -1.20 0.58 -17.25
CA ASP A 35 -2.57 0.44 -16.76
C ASP A 35 -2.69 -0.59 -15.62
N ALA A 36 -3.89 -0.69 -15.04
CA ALA A 36 -4.17 -1.61 -13.93
C ALA A 36 -4.13 -3.11 -14.33
N SER A 37 -4.12 -3.42 -15.63
CA SER A 37 -3.93 -4.78 -16.15
C SER A 37 -2.47 -5.09 -16.48
N GLY A 38 -1.54 -4.18 -16.15
CA GLY A 38 -0.12 -4.32 -16.44
C GLY A 38 0.22 -4.12 -17.91
N ARG A 39 -0.64 -3.44 -18.70
CA ARG A 39 -0.39 -3.14 -20.11
C ARG A 39 -0.02 -1.67 -20.30
N GLY A 40 0.76 -1.39 -21.34
CA GLY A 40 1.18 -0.05 -21.71
C GLY A 40 2.63 -0.02 -22.15
N SER A 41 3.09 1.16 -22.56
CA SER A 41 4.42 1.33 -23.15
C SER A 41 5.57 0.95 -22.20
N LEU A 42 5.36 0.93 -20.89
CA LEU A 42 6.35 0.40 -19.95
C LEU A 42 6.54 -1.11 -20.11
N THR A 43 5.46 -1.86 -20.20
CA THR A 43 5.49 -3.32 -20.39
C THR A 43 6.05 -3.68 -21.75
N ASP A 44 5.67 -2.93 -22.80
CA ASP A 44 6.21 -3.11 -24.15
C ASP A 44 7.73 -2.86 -24.18
N ALA A 45 8.19 -1.81 -23.51
CA ALA A 45 9.61 -1.49 -23.39
C ALA A 45 10.37 -2.57 -22.60
N LEU A 46 9.78 -3.10 -21.52
CA LEU A 46 10.38 -4.15 -20.71
C LEU A 46 10.53 -5.46 -21.50
N ALA A 47 9.54 -5.84 -22.30
CA ALA A 47 9.60 -7.06 -23.13
C ALA A 47 10.73 -7.03 -24.17
N ALA A 48 11.19 -5.84 -24.57
CA ALA A 48 12.30 -5.64 -25.48
C ALA A 48 13.67 -5.62 -24.78
N GLN A 49 13.73 -5.63 -23.45
CA GLN A 49 14.97 -5.64 -22.69
C GLN A 49 15.44 -7.07 -22.38
N ALA A 50 16.75 -7.26 -22.35
CA ALA A 50 17.32 -8.47 -21.77
C ALA A 50 17.05 -8.51 -20.25
N VAL A 51 16.89 -9.70 -19.70
CA VAL A 51 16.76 -9.87 -18.24
C VAL A 51 18.01 -9.32 -17.58
N ASN A 52 17.83 -8.43 -16.62
CA ASN A 52 18.90 -7.94 -15.76
C ASN A 52 18.91 -8.73 -14.46
N ASP A 53 19.91 -9.58 -14.28
CA ASP A 53 20.18 -10.37 -13.08
C ASP A 53 21.27 -9.75 -12.19
N GLY A 54 21.71 -8.53 -12.52
CA GLY A 54 22.68 -7.77 -11.74
C GLY A 54 22.12 -7.39 -10.38
N ILE A 55 22.51 -8.12 -9.35
CA ILE A 55 22.30 -7.74 -7.96
C ILE A 55 23.33 -6.67 -7.61
N VAL A 56 22.86 -5.53 -7.14
CA VAL A 56 23.71 -4.41 -6.70
C VAL A 56 23.79 -4.42 -5.18
N GLU A 57 25.02 -4.44 -4.66
CA GLU A 57 25.28 -4.21 -3.25
C GLU A 57 24.89 -2.77 -2.88
N VAL A 58 24.10 -2.62 -1.82
CA VAL A 58 23.64 -1.32 -1.29
C VAL A 58 23.96 -1.24 0.19
N ALA A 59 24.40 -0.07 0.64
CA ALA A 59 24.58 0.21 2.05
C ALA A 59 23.23 0.41 2.75
N ALA A 60 23.22 0.23 4.07
CA ALA A 60 22.00 0.34 4.86
C ALA A 60 21.39 1.77 4.82
N ASP A 61 22.23 2.78 4.70
CA ASP A 61 21.88 4.20 4.62
C ASP A 61 21.65 4.71 3.17
N ASP A 62 21.92 3.89 2.16
CA ASP A 62 21.56 4.21 0.78
C ASP A 62 20.05 4.40 0.64
N LEU A 63 19.66 5.33 -0.23
CA LEU A 63 18.26 5.65 -0.47
C LEU A 63 17.57 4.53 -1.28
N ALA A 64 16.52 3.97 -0.69
CA ALA A 64 15.68 2.96 -1.33
C ALA A 64 14.46 3.59 -2.02
N ALA A 65 13.88 4.64 -1.44
CA ALA A 65 12.67 5.28 -1.96
C ALA A 65 12.58 6.76 -1.62
N ILE A 66 11.86 7.50 -2.47
CA ILE A 66 11.37 8.85 -2.16
C ILE A 66 9.85 8.81 -2.22
N LEU A 67 9.18 9.03 -1.09
CA LEU A 67 7.72 9.18 -1.04
C LEU A 67 7.34 10.62 -0.75
N TYR A 68 6.42 11.16 -1.55
CA TYR A 68 5.91 12.51 -1.33
C TYR A 68 4.81 12.50 -0.27
N THR A 69 4.92 13.43 0.68
CA THR A 69 3.91 13.62 1.73
C THR A 69 2.56 14.06 1.15
N SER A 70 1.48 13.83 1.88
CA SER A 70 0.09 14.11 1.45
C SER A 70 -0.22 15.61 1.23
N GLY A 71 0.69 16.51 1.63
CA GLY A 71 0.56 17.96 1.38
C GLY A 71 -0.54 18.66 2.20
N THR A 72 -0.96 18.10 3.34
CA THR A 72 -2.04 18.69 4.17
C THR A 72 -1.71 20.08 4.72
N THR A 73 -0.42 20.39 4.88
CA THR A 73 0.07 21.69 5.37
C THR A 73 0.79 22.52 4.29
N GLY A 74 0.63 22.19 3.02
CA GLY A 74 1.28 22.90 1.90
C GLY A 74 1.82 21.97 0.81
N ARG A 75 2.79 22.44 0.02
CA ARG A 75 3.40 21.64 -1.05
C ARG A 75 4.00 20.34 -0.48
N SER A 76 3.66 19.20 -1.10
CA SER A 76 4.22 17.90 -0.78
C SER A 76 5.74 17.91 -0.84
N LYS A 77 6.37 17.21 0.11
CA LYS A 77 7.82 17.11 0.27
C LYS A 77 8.23 15.65 0.06
N GLY A 78 9.33 15.40 -0.65
CA GLY A 78 9.88 14.06 -0.81
C GLY A 78 10.62 13.62 0.46
N ALA A 79 10.09 12.62 1.16
CA ALA A 79 10.79 11.95 2.25
C ALA A 79 11.77 10.94 1.65
N MET A 80 13.06 11.12 1.92
CA MET A 80 14.11 10.19 1.52
C MET A 80 14.15 9.04 2.54
N LEU A 81 13.92 7.81 2.07
CA LEU A 81 13.82 6.62 2.90
C LEU A 81 14.98 5.68 2.55
N SER A 82 15.81 5.36 3.55
CA SER A 82 16.91 4.42 3.35
C SER A 82 16.45 2.97 3.35
N HIS A 83 17.31 2.07 2.86
CA HIS A 83 17.10 0.62 2.98
C HIS A 83 16.88 0.21 4.44
N ALA A 84 17.68 0.75 5.38
CA ALA A 84 17.55 0.48 6.81
C ALA A 84 16.22 0.98 7.39
N ASN A 85 15.72 2.14 6.97
CA ASN A 85 14.42 2.64 7.45
C ASN A 85 13.30 1.65 7.10
N LEU A 86 13.28 1.17 5.85
CA LEU A 86 12.26 0.27 5.35
C LEU A 86 12.39 -1.14 5.97
N ALA A 87 13.59 -1.69 6.01
CA ALA A 87 13.84 -3.04 6.51
C ALA A 87 13.59 -3.15 8.02
N SER A 88 14.14 -2.21 8.82
CA SER A 88 13.96 -2.24 10.27
C SER A 88 12.49 -2.05 10.67
N ASN A 89 11.75 -1.16 9.99
CA ASN A 89 10.34 -0.97 10.27
C ASN A 89 9.52 -2.22 9.92
N ALA A 90 9.76 -2.82 8.76
CA ALA A 90 9.07 -4.04 8.36
C ALA A 90 9.33 -5.19 9.35
N GLN A 91 10.57 -5.38 9.79
CA GLN A 91 10.93 -6.43 10.75
C GLN A 91 10.22 -6.23 12.10
N VAL A 92 10.28 -5.03 12.66
CA VAL A 92 9.61 -4.72 13.93
C VAL A 92 8.10 -4.96 13.84
N LEU A 93 7.46 -4.57 12.75
CA LEU A 93 6.02 -4.77 12.56
C LEU A 93 5.67 -6.24 12.35
N TYR A 94 6.48 -6.98 11.59
CA TYR A 94 6.31 -8.42 11.41
C TYR A 94 6.31 -9.15 12.75
N ASP A 95 7.27 -8.84 13.61
CA ASP A 95 7.42 -9.44 14.94
C ASP A 95 6.31 -8.98 15.89
N THR A 96 6.05 -7.66 15.95
CA THR A 96 5.10 -7.05 16.90
C THR A 96 3.65 -7.44 16.59
N TRP A 97 3.30 -7.60 15.32
CA TRP A 97 1.96 -8.01 14.91
C TRP A 97 1.81 -9.53 14.79
N HIS A 98 2.84 -10.27 15.21
CA HIS A 98 2.89 -11.73 15.20
C HIS A 98 2.45 -12.29 13.85
N TRP A 99 3.05 -11.77 12.78
CA TRP A 99 2.78 -12.26 11.45
C TRP A 99 3.13 -13.73 11.36
N ARG A 100 2.29 -14.50 10.66
CA ARG A 100 2.41 -15.95 10.56
C ARG A 100 2.69 -16.37 9.12
N PRO A 101 3.38 -17.51 8.90
CA PRO A 101 3.62 -18.02 7.55
C PRO A 101 2.34 -18.29 6.75
N ASP A 102 1.24 -18.63 7.43
CA ASP A 102 -0.07 -18.89 6.85
C ASP A 102 -0.97 -17.65 6.75
N ASP A 103 -0.47 -16.47 7.13
CA ASP A 103 -1.26 -15.24 6.99
C ASP A 103 -1.54 -14.92 5.52
N VAL A 104 -2.76 -14.45 5.27
CA VAL A 104 -3.22 -13.97 3.98
C VAL A 104 -3.63 -12.51 4.14
N LEU A 105 -2.90 -11.61 3.48
CA LEU A 105 -3.17 -10.18 3.51
C LEU A 105 -4.26 -9.83 2.50
N LEU A 106 -5.39 -9.29 2.99
CA LEU A 106 -6.36 -8.60 2.15
C LEU A 106 -5.90 -7.15 1.95
N HIS A 107 -5.40 -6.86 0.75
CA HIS A 107 -4.81 -5.57 0.42
C HIS A 107 -5.74 -4.74 -0.46
N ALA A 108 -6.37 -3.71 0.11
CA ALA A 108 -7.24 -2.76 -0.60
C ALA A 108 -6.78 -1.30 -0.47
N LEU A 109 -5.56 -1.09 0.02
CA LEU A 109 -4.95 0.23 0.19
C LEU A 109 -4.21 0.65 -1.09
N PRO A 110 -4.09 1.96 -1.37
CA PRO A 110 -3.26 2.41 -2.46
C PRO A 110 -1.77 2.19 -2.20
N ILE A 111 -1.02 1.80 -3.25
CA ILE A 111 0.43 1.55 -3.19
C ILE A 111 1.29 2.78 -3.53
N PHE A 112 0.71 3.98 -3.54
CA PHE A 112 1.46 5.23 -3.64
C PHE A 112 1.66 5.92 -2.27
N HIS A 113 1.19 5.30 -1.19
CA HIS A 113 1.29 5.82 0.18
C HIS A 113 1.94 4.77 1.09
N VAL A 114 2.73 5.21 2.09
CA VAL A 114 3.55 4.34 2.97
C VAL A 114 2.76 3.19 3.61
N HIS A 115 1.50 3.42 3.97
CA HIS A 115 0.66 2.40 4.60
C HIS A 115 0.41 1.21 3.68
N GLY A 116 0.03 1.46 2.42
CA GLY A 116 -0.20 0.38 1.48
C GLY A 116 1.13 -0.19 0.97
N LEU A 117 2.03 0.70 0.55
CA LEU A 117 3.26 0.30 -0.13
C LEU A 117 4.27 -0.42 0.78
N PHE A 118 4.55 0.12 1.97
CA PHE A 118 5.61 -0.40 2.82
C PHE A 118 5.06 -1.19 4.00
N VAL A 119 4.14 -0.61 4.78
CA VAL A 119 3.64 -1.27 6.00
C VAL A 119 2.91 -2.58 5.66
N ALA A 120 1.97 -2.56 4.71
CA ALA A 120 1.21 -3.74 4.37
C ALA A 120 2.03 -4.75 3.56
N LEU A 121 2.64 -4.31 2.45
CA LEU A 121 3.32 -5.24 1.55
C LEU A 121 4.65 -5.76 2.12
N HIS A 122 5.44 -4.98 2.87
CA HIS A 122 6.68 -5.54 3.43
C HIS A 122 6.41 -6.61 4.49
N CYS A 123 5.39 -6.44 5.35
CA CYS A 123 5.01 -7.50 6.30
C CYS A 123 4.64 -8.80 5.56
N ALA A 124 3.83 -8.69 4.49
CA ALA A 124 3.48 -9.85 3.68
C ALA A 124 4.69 -10.46 2.96
N LEU A 125 5.56 -9.64 2.38
CA LEU A 125 6.75 -10.09 1.64
C LEU A 125 7.78 -10.76 2.54
N LEU A 126 8.04 -10.22 3.74
CA LEU A 126 8.93 -10.83 4.73
C LEU A 126 8.45 -12.24 5.14
N GLY A 127 7.14 -12.43 5.24
CA GLY A 127 6.54 -13.72 5.60
C GLY A 127 6.29 -14.67 4.43
N GLY A 128 6.51 -14.25 3.18
CA GLY A 128 6.06 -15.00 2.01
C GLY A 128 4.54 -15.20 1.95
N SER A 129 3.77 -14.30 2.58
CA SER A 129 2.31 -14.41 2.70
C SER A 129 1.61 -14.24 1.35
N ARG A 130 0.50 -14.97 1.16
CA ARG A 130 -0.42 -14.72 0.04
C ARG A 130 -1.03 -13.32 0.22
N VAL A 131 -1.10 -12.55 -0.88
CA VAL A 131 -1.77 -11.25 -0.92
C VAL A 131 -3.00 -11.34 -1.82
N ILE A 132 -4.18 -11.10 -1.27
CA ILE A 132 -5.40 -10.85 -2.04
C ILE A 132 -5.38 -9.37 -2.41
N PHE A 133 -4.88 -9.09 -3.62
CA PHE A 133 -4.60 -7.74 -4.08
C PHE A 133 -5.82 -7.13 -4.79
N MET A 134 -6.53 -6.24 -4.09
CA MET A 134 -7.69 -5.54 -4.64
C MET A 134 -7.27 -4.23 -5.32
N PRO A 135 -7.91 -3.84 -6.44
CA PRO A 135 -7.56 -2.61 -7.16
C PRO A 135 -7.86 -1.33 -6.37
N ARG A 136 -8.87 -1.40 -5.49
CA ARG A 136 -9.31 -0.33 -4.59
C ARG A 136 -10.16 -0.93 -3.49
N PHE A 137 -10.44 -0.14 -2.46
CA PHE A 137 -11.49 -0.46 -1.50
C PHE A 137 -12.87 -0.50 -2.17
N ASP A 138 -13.59 -1.56 -1.86
CA ASP A 138 -14.96 -1.81 -2.23
C ASP A 138 -15.57 -2.65 -1.09
N ALA A 139 -16.61 -2.15 -0.40
CA ALA A 139 -17.05 -2.76 0.84
C ALA A 139 -17.59 -4.19 0.64
N ASP A 140 -18.41 -4.39 -0.40
CA ASP A 140 -18.92 -5.72 -0.75
C ASP A 140 -17.79 -6.65 -1.19
N GLY A 141 -16.90 -6.19 -2.08
CA GLY A 141 -15.75 -6.98 -2.50
C GLY A 141 -14.79 -7.34 -1.36
N VAL A 142 -14.62 -6.48 -0.35
CA VAL A 142 -13.85 -6.80 0.86
C VAL A 142 -14.58 -7.89 1.64
N ILE A 143 -15.87 -7.73 1.92
CA ILE A 143 -16.67 -8.71 2.67
C ILE A 143 -16.64 -10.09 2.01
N ASP A 144 -16.75 -10.13 0.69
CA ASP A 144 -16.67 -11.38 -0.10
C ASP A 144 -15.34 -12.12 0.06
N ARG A 145 -14.26 -11.40 0.40
CA ARG A 145 -12.90 -11.94 0.51
C ARG A 145 -12.41 -12.15 1.94
N LEU A 146 -13.13 -11.65 2.96
CA LEU A 146 -12.73 -11.79 4.37
C LEU A 146 -12.59 -13.27 4.78
N GLY A 147 -13.43 -14.15 4.25
CA GLY A 147 -13.34 -15.59 4.53
C GLY A 147 -12.07 -16.28 4.00
N GLU A 148 -11.37 -15.66 3.05
CA GLU A 148 -10.10 -16.16 2.49
C GLU A 148 -8.86 -15.49 3.12
N ALA A 149 -9.06 -14.47 3.96
CA ALA A 149 -8.01 -13.63 4.50
C ALA A 149 -7.83 -13.85 6.02
N THR A 150 -6.66 -13.47 6.54
CA THR A 150 -6.39 -13.49 7.99
C THR A 150 -6.02 -12.10 8.51
N VAL A 151 -5.45 -11.24 7.66
CA VAL A 151 -5.06 -9.88 8.04
C VAL A 151 -5.62 -8.87 7.05
N MET A 152 -6.18 -7.78 7.57
CA MET A 152 -6.59 -6.63 6.77
C MET A 152 -6.06 -5.35 7.39
N MET A 153 -5.35 -4.56 6.59
CA MET A 153 -4.96 -3.20 6.94
C MET A 153 -5.90 -2.21 6.26
N GLY A 154 -6.37 -1.22 7.02
CA GLY A 154 -7.32 -0.23 6.57
C GLY A 154 -7.10 1.14 7.18
N VAL A 155 -7.78 2.13 6.62
CA VAL A 155 -7.93 3.45 7.24
C VAL A 155 -9.28 3.50 7.98
N PRO A 156 -9.50 4.45 8.92
CA PRO A 156 -10.77 4.54 9.67
C PRO A 156 -12.03 4.47 8.79
N THR A 157 -12.00 5.09 7.61
CA THR A 157 -13.14 5.10 6.68
C THR A 157 -13.46 3.74 6.06
N PHE A 158 -12.52 2.78 6.05
CA PHE A 158 -12.85 1.39 5.66
C PHE A 158 -13.78 0.79 6.70
N TYR A 159 -13.43 0.93 7.98
CA TYR A 159 -14.16 0.34 9.09
C TYR A 159 -15.55 0.94 9.27
N THR A 160 -15.71 2.26 9.08
CA THR A 160 -17.05 2.86 9.08
C THR A 160 -17.91 2.33 7.94
N ARG A 161 -17.35 2.25 6.71
CA ARG A 161 -18.09 1.73 5.55
C ARG A 161 -18.42 0.24 5.66
N LEU A 162 -17.56 -0.56 6.29
CA LEU A 162 -17.86 -1.95 6.59
C LEU A 162 -18.98 -2.06 7.64
N LEU A 163 -18.95 -1.24 8.69
CA LEU A 163 -20.00 -1.21 9.70
C LEU A 163 -21.37 -0.77 9.16
N ASP A 164 -21.38 0.08 8.13
CA ASP A 164 -22.60 0.51 7.42
C ASP A 164 -23.18 -0.61 6.51
N ASN A 165 -22.41 -1.65 6.20
CA ASN A 165 -22.86 -2.75 5.34
C ASN A 165 -23.50 -3.87 6.19
N PRO A 166 -24.78 -4.22 5.97
CA PRO A 166 -25.46 -5.26 6.77
C PRO A 166 -24.89 -6.67 6.59
N ARG A 167 -24.15 -6.93 5.50
CA ARG A 167 -23.46 -8.21 5.28
C ARG A 167 -22.22 -8.37 6.15
N PHE A 168 -21.70 -7.28 6.72
CA PHE A 168 -20.53 -7.32 7.58
C PHE A 168 -20.89 -7.84 8.97
N THR A 169 -20.64 -9.12 9.19
CA THR A 169 -21.01 -9.85 10.41
C THR A 169 -19.81 -10.53 11.04
N ARG A 170 -19.98 -10.98 12.28
CA ARG A 170 -19.03 -11.90 12.94
C ARG A 170 -18.66 -13.08 12.07
N ASP A 171 -19.63 -13.72 11.41
CA ASP A 171 -19.40 -14.90 10.58
C ASP A 171 -18.53 -14.59 9.36
N THR A 172 -18.74 -13.44 8.70
CA THR A 172 -17.87 -13.01 7.60
C THR A 172 -16.43 -12.74 8.05
N CYS A 173 -16.22 -12.45 9.34
CA CYS A 173 -14.90 -12.20 9.91
C CYS A 173 -14.29 -13.41 10.62
N ALA A 174 -14.90 -14.61 10.54
CA ALA A 174 -14.50 -15.74 11.37
C ALA A 174 -13.06 -16.21 11.14
N ASN A 175 -12.55 -16.08 9.91
CA ASN A 175 -11.18 -16.46 9.56
C ASN A 175 -10.13 -15.37 9.88
N MET A 176 -10.59 -14.17 10.22
CA MET A 176 -9.69 -13.03 10.43
C MET A 176 -8.95 -13.20 11.76
N ARG A 177 -7.64 -12.99 11.72
CA ARG A 177 -6.77 -12.92 12.90
C ARG A 177 -6.60 -11.48 13.37
N LEU A 178 -6.48 -10.55 12.43
CA LEU A 178 -6.05 -9.19 12.75
C LEU A 178 -6.64 -8.14 11.78
N PHE A 179 -7.22 -7.10 12.36
CA PHE A 179 -7.59 -5.87 11.66
C PHE A 179 -6.72 -4.72 12.16
N ILE A 180 -6.08 -3.99 11.24
CA ILE A 180 -5.16 -2.89 11.57
C ILE A 180 -5.68 -1.57 11.00
N SER A 181 -5.92 -0.59 11.85
CA SER A 181 -6.28 0.78 11.43
C SER A 181 -5.10 1.72 11.55
N GLY A 182 -4.95 2.62 10.57
CA GLY A 182 -4.31 3.90 10.84
C GLY A 182 -4.25 4.82 9.62
N SER A 183 -3.21 5.64 9.54
CA SER A 183 -3.08 6.81 8.65
C SER A 183 -4.00 7.99 8.99
N ALA A 184 -5.02 7.76 9.82
CA ALA A 184 -5.86 8.77 10.44
C ALA A 184 -6.38 8.22 11.78
N PRO A 185 -6.85 9.09 12.70
CA PRO A 185 -7.39 8.66 13.99
C PRO A 185 -8.62 7.76 13.82
N LEU A 186 -8.61 6.59 14.47
CA LEU A 186 -9.78 5.74 14.64
C LEU A 186 -10.60 6.24 15.84
N LEU A 187 -11.87 6.58 15.60
CA LEU A 187 -12.74 7.03 16.69
C LEU A 187 -13.03 5.88 17.65
N ALA A 188 -13.03 6.17 18.95
CA ALA A 188 -13.31 5.18 19.99
C ALA A 188 -14.69 4.51 19.82
N ASP A 189 -15.68 5.24 19.31
CA ASP A 189 -17.00 4.68 18.99
C ASP A 189 -16.95 3.69 17.83
N THR A 190 -16.16 3.99 16.78
CA THR A 190 -15.94 3.06 15.67
C THR A 190 -15.25 1.79 16.16
N HIS A 191 -14.25 1.92 17.04
CA HIS A 191 -13.56 0.77 17.64
C HIS A 191 -14.53 -0.12 18.43
N ARG A 192 -15.33 0.46 19.33
CA ARG A 192 -16.35 -0.27 20.11
C ARG A 192 -17.41 -0.91 19.24
N ALA A 193 -17.92 -0.20 18.22
CA ALA A 193 -18.93 -0.73 17.31
C ALA A 193 -18.39 -1.91 16.49
N PHE A 194 -17.13 -1.84 16.04
CA PHE A 194 -16.46 -2.92 15.34
C PHE A 194 -16.30 -4.17 16.21
N GLU A 195 -15.84 -3.99 17.45
CA GLU A 195 -15.72 -5.08 18.43
C GLU A 195 -17.09 -5.70 18.74
N ALA A 196 -18.12 -4.89 18.94
CA ALA A 196 -19.48 -5.41 19.17
C ALA A 196 -20.03 -6.20 17.98
N ARG A 197 -19.82 -5.72 16.74
CA ARG A 197 -20.34 -6.36 15.51
C ARG A 197 -19.62 -7.66 15.18
N THR A 198 -18.30 -7.70 15.36
CA THR A 198 -17.44 -8.75 14.80
C THR A 198 -16.80 -9.64 15.86
N GLY A 199 -16.65 -9.15 17.10
CA GLY A 199 -15.83 -9.75 18.15
C GLY A 199 -14.34 -9.48 18.03
N HIS A 200 -13.89 -8.76 17.00
CA HIS A 200 -12.49 -8.42 16.79
C HIS A 200 -12.17 -7.04 17.34
N ARG A 201 -11.00 -6.87 17.93
CA ARG A 201 -10.48 -5.57 18.35
C ARG A 201 -9.53 -5.06 17.29
N ILE A 202 -9.81 -3.88 16.73
CA ILE A 202 -8.90 -3.26 15.77
C ILE A 202 -7.62 -2.87 16.51
N LEU A 203 -6.47 -3.24 15.95
CA LEU A 203 -5.16 -2.74 16.36
C LEU A 203 -4.93 -1.41 15.65
N GLU A 204 -4.88 -0.31 16.39
CA GLU A 204 -4.52 0.99 15.82
C GLU A 204 -3.02 1.22 15.89
N ARG A 205 -2.45 1.81 14.84
CA ARG A 205 -1.05 2.24 14.79
C ARG A 205 -0.90 3.68 14.29
N TYR A 206 0.15 4.36 14.73
CA TYR A 206 0.50 5.69 14.24
C TYR A 206 1.78 5.64 13.39
N GLY A 207 1.84 6.47 12.36
CA GLY A 207 3.00 6.56 11.47
C GLY A 207 2.84 7.70 10.46
N MET A 208 3.94 8.04 9.78
CA MET A 208 4.02 9.12 8.80
C MET A 208 4.86 8.69 7.60
N THR A 209 4.72 9.39 6.49
CA THR A 209 5.73 9.43 5.42
C THR A 209 6.93 10.22 5.90
#